data_AF-A0A0S9PFM4-F1
#
_entry.id   AF-A0A0S9PFM4-F1
#
_cell.length_a   1.000
_cell.length_b   1.000
_cell.length_c   1.000
_cell.angle_alpha   90.00
_cell.angle_beta   90.00
_cell.angle_gamma   90.00
#
_symmetry.space_group_name_H-M   'P 1'
#
loop_
_entity.id
_entity.type
_entity.pdbx_description
1 polymer ?
#
loop_
_entity_poly.entity_id
_entity_poly.type
_entity_poly.pdbx_seq_one_letter_code
_entity_poly.pdbx_strand_id
1 'polypeptide(L)'
;MTYTLHQLAVGSYDLALDGIIIGSVVQDIAPGGSSRGWRAELLDELTPDQWPIPFRGIEPPFRTLEAAMAWLDGAAIVEGHSQQSHGFGH
;
A
#
# COMPACT_ATOMS: atom_id res chain seq x y z
N MET A 1 6.37 13.21 5.58
CA MET A 1 6.38 11.80 5.14
C MET A 1 5.02 11.57 4.51
N THR A 2 4.95 11.58 3.19
CA THR A 2 3.65 11.45 2.51
C THR A 2 3.52 10.01 2.04
N TYR A 3 2.62 9.27 2.66
CA TYR A 3 2.28 7.93 2.24
C TYR A 3 1.24 7.99 1.11
N THR A 4 1.45 7.17 0.11
CA THR A 4 0.56 7.04 -1.05
C THR A 4 0.36 5.57 -1.34
N LEU A 5 -0.89 5.19 -1.57
CA LEU A 5 -1.28 3.83 -1.93
C LEU A 5 -1.58 3.77 -3.43
N HIS A 6 -0.79 3.02 -4.18
CA HIS A 6 -0.98 2.83 -5.61
C HIS A 6 -1.82 1.58 -5.84
N GLN A 7 -3.00 1.73 -6.42
CA GLN A 7 -3.87 0.58 -6.67
C GLN A 7 -3.29 -0.33 -7.76
N LEU A 8 -2.89 -1.54 -7.38
CA LEU A 8 -2.45 -2.58 -8.31
C LEU A 8 -3.61 -3.46 -8.76
N ALA A 9 -4.45 -3.87 -7.80
CA ALA A 9 -5.61 -4.71 -8.03
C ALA A 9 -6.67 -4.48 -6.94
N VAL A 10 -7.86 -5.02 -7.14
CA VAL A 10 -8.87 -5.07 -6.07
C VAL A 10 -8.32 -5.91 -4.92
N GLY A 11 -8.12 -5.28 -3.76
CA GLY A 11 -7.54 -5.94 -2.58
C GLY A 11 -6.01 -5.86 -2.49
N SER A 12 -5.32 -5.16 -3.38
CA SER A 12 -3.86 -5.01 -3.33
C SER A 12 -3.40 -3.63 -3.78
N TYR A 13 -2.59 -2.98 -2.95
CA TYR A 13 -2.02 -1.66 -3.19
C TYR A 13 -0.52 -1.68 -2.94
N ASP A 14 0.26 -1.01 -3.78
CA ASP A 14 1.64 -0.69 -3.48
C ASP A 14 1.68 0.49 -2.50
N LEU A 15 2.49 0.35 -1.44
CA LEU A 15 2.75 1.42 -0.51
C LEU A 15 4.01 2.17 -0.93
N ALA A 16 3.81 3.43 -1.28
CA ALA A 16 4.89 4.36 -1.58
C ALA A 16 5.03 5.40 -0.48
N LEU A 17 6.27 5.69 -0.09
CA LEU A 17 6.62 6.83 0.75
C LEU A 17 7.49 7.78 -0.08
N ASP A 18 7.04 9.03 -0.21
CA ASP A 18 7.75 10.04 -1.00
C ASP A 18 7.99 9.60 -2.46
N GLY A 19 7.08 8.78 -3.01
CA GLY A 19 7.19 8.21 -4.35
C GLY A 19 8.07 6.97 -4.48
N ILE A 20 8.67 6.49 -3.39
CA ILE A 20 9.46 5.26 -3.36
C ILE A 20 8.61 4.12 -2.83
N ILE A 21 8.50 3.02 -3.58
CA ILE A 21 7.79 1.82 -3.11
C ILE A 21 8.57 1.22 -1.94
N ILE A 22 7.92 1.13 -0.79
CA ILE A 22 8.49 0.61 0.46
C ILE A 22 7.79 -0.67 0.91
N GLY A 23 6.65 -1.00 0.32
CA GLY A 23 5.83 -2.13 0.77
C GLY A 23 4.56 -2.26 -0.04
N SER A 24 3.63 -3.02 0.51
CA SER A 24 2.30 -3.22 -0.05
C SER A 24 1.26 -3.32 1.05
N VAL A 25 0.02 -2.95 0.72
CA VAL A 25 -1.16 -3.12 1.56
C VAL A 25 -2.09 -4.10 0.86
N VAL A 26 -2.23 -5.28 1.46
CA VAL A 26 -2.99 -6.39 0.89
C VAL A 26 -4.18 -6.75 1.76
N GLN A 27 -5.27 -7.14 1.11
CA GLN A 27 -6.47 -7.61 1.78
C GLN A 27 -6.29 -9.10 2.14
N ASP A 28 -6.37 -9.43 3.43
CA ASP A 28 -6.41 -10.82 3.90
C ASP A 28 -7.80 -11.37 3.59
N ILE A 29 -7.86 -12.39 2.74
CA ILE A 29 -9.10 -13.06 2.34
C ILE A 29 -9.12 -14.45 2.97
N ALA A 30 -10.17 -14.74 3.74
CA ALA A 30 -10.36 -16.07 4.30
C ALA A 30 -10.62 -17.11 3.19
N PRO A 31 -10.35 -18.41 3.42
CA PRO A 31 -10.60 -19.47 2.44
C PRO A 31 -12.08 -19.65 2.02
N GLY A 32 -13.00 -18.83 2.55
CA GLY A 32 -14.40 -18.73 2.12
C GLY A 32 -14.75 -17.45 1.35
N GLY A 33 -13.77 -16.63 0.96
CA GLY A 33 -13.98 -15.38 0.21
C GLY A 33 -14.35 -14.16 1.06
N SER A 34 -14.53 -14.33 2.38
CA SER A 34 -14.78 -13.22 3.29
C SER A 34 -13.51 -12.42 3.56
N SER A 35 -13.61 -11.10 3.47
CA SER A 35 -12.56 -10.17 3.88
C SER A 35 -12.28 -10.33 5.38
N ARG A 36 -11.08 -10.82 5.72
CA ARG A 36 -10.64 -11.01 7.09
C ARG A 36 -9.94 -9.77 7.64
N GLY A 37 -9.39 -8.94 6.75
CA GLY A 37 -8.83 -7.64 7.08
C GLY A 37 -7.89 -7.15 5.99
N TRP A 38 -7.03 -6.22 6.37
CA TRP A 38 -5.97 -5.65 5.55
C TRP A 38 -4.67 -5.74 6.32
N ARG A 39 -3.56 -5.99 5.65
CA ARG A 39 -2.23 -6.01 6.27
C ARG A 39 -1.31 -5.11 5.45
N ALA A 40 -0.47 -4.36 6.14
CA ALA A 40 0.63 -3.63 5.53
C ALA A 40 1.92 -4.46 5.71
N GLU A 41 2.59 -4.75 4.61
CA GLU A 41 3.81 -5.54 4.56
C GLU A 41 4.90 -4.70 3.90
N LEU A 42 6.01 -4.48 4.60
CA LEU A 42 7.19 -3.84 4.01
C LEU A 42 7.92 -4.80 3.09
N LEU A 43 8.63 -4.25 2.10
CA LEU A 43 9.57 -5.02 1.29
C LEU A 43 10.73 -5.51 2.18
N ASP A 44 11.11 -6.79 2.05
CA ASP A 44 12.27 -7.39 2.72
C ASP A 44 13.59 -6.67 2.40
N GLU A 45 13.61 -5.88 1.32
CA GLU A 45 14.76 -5.06 0.90
C GLU A 45 14.99 -3.84 1.80
N LEU A 46 14.02 -3.47 2.66
CA LEU A 46 14.17 -2.38 3.61
C LEU A 46 14.87 -2.84 4.89
N THR A 47 16.04 -2.28 5.14
CA THR A 47 16.73 -2.47 6.42
C THR A 47 15.98 -1.77 7.56
N PRO A 48 16.12 -2.22 8.83
CA PRO A 48 15.45 -1.61 9.98
C PRO A 48 15.71 -0.11 10.16
N ASP A 49 16.86 0.38 9.65
CA ASP A 49 17.23 1.80 9.67
C ASP A 49 16.43 2.63 8.66
N GLN A 50 15.87 1.97 7.63
CA GLN A 50 15.04 2.57 6.58
C GLN A 50 13.54 2.40 6.83
N TRP A 51 13.15 1.73 7.92
CA TRP A 51 11.75 1.53 8.24
C TRP A 51 11.08 2.86 8.56
N PRO A 52 10.06 3.23 7.78
CA PRO A 52 9.40 4.49 8.00
C PRO A 52 8.41 4.37 9.15
N ILE A 53 8.35 5.37 10.02
CA ILE A 53 7.44 5.39 11.16
C ILE A 53 6.00 5.43 10.61
N PRO A 54 5.12 4.46 10.92
CA PRO A 54 5.08 3.71 12.18
C PRO A 54 5.54 2.24 12.09
N PHE A 55 6.11 1.79 10.98
CA PHE A 55 6.43 0.38 10.76
C PHE A 55 7.52 -0.16 11.69
N ARG A 56 7.29 -1.38 12.18
CA ARG A 56 8.30 -2.18 12.90
C ARG A 56 8.45 -3.61 12.35
N GLY A 57 7.99 -3.85 11.11
CA GLY A 57 7.98 -5.15 10.45
C GLY A 57 6.62 -5.43 9.82
N ILE A 58 6.08 -6.63 10.06
CA ILE A 58 4.74 -7.03 9.61
C ILE A 58 3.71 -6.53 10.64
N GLU A 59 2.90 -5.55 10.24
CA GLU A 59 1.94 -4.88 11.12
C GLU A 59 0.62 -5.66 11.27
N PRO A 60 -0.14 -5.46 12.38
CA PRO A 60 -1.34 -6.23 12.64
C PRO A 60 -2.42 -6.01 11.58
N PRO A 61 -3.29 -7.01 11.37
CA PRO A 61 -4.37 -6.91 10.40
C PRO A 61 -5.37 -5.82 10.81
N PHE A 62 -5.51 -4.79 9.98
CA PHE A 62 -6.54 -3.77 10.04
C PHE A 62 -7.90 -4.36 9.61
N ARG A 63 -9.01 -3.91 10.21
CA ARG A 63 -10.33 -4.39 9.77
C ARG A 63 -10.79 -3.80 8.43
N THR A 64 -10.33 -2.60 8.10
CA THR A 64 -10.74 -1.86 6.89
C THR A 64 -9.53 -1.17 6.26
N LEU A 65 -9.64 -0.87 4.96
CA LEU A 65 -8.62 -0.10 4.24
C LEU A 65 -8.45 1.30 4.84
N GLU A 66 -9.54 1.95 5.23
CA GLU A 66 -9.51 3.25 5.91
C GLU A 66 -8.71 3.23 7.21
N ALA A 67 -8.80 2.15 8.00
CA ALA A 67 -7.99 2.01 9.20
C ALA A 67 -6.49 1.87 8.88
N ALA A 68 -6.14 1.17 7.80
CA ALA A 68 -4.77 1.10 7.31
C ALA A 68 -4.27 2.47 6.82
N MET A 69 -5.09 3.21 6.06
CA MET A 69 -4.76 4.57 5.59
C MET A 69 -4.58 5.54 6.75
N ALA A 70 -5.47 5.52 7.74
CA ALA A 70 -5.37 6.37 8.92
C ALA A 70 -4.10 6.07 9.74
N TRP A 71 -3.67 4.81 9.79
CA TRP A 71 -2.41 4.43 10.43
C TRP A 71 -1.18 4.94 9.64
N LEU A 72 -1.27 5.00 8.31
CA LEU A 72 -0.29 5.61 7.41
C LEU A 72 -0.43 7.14 7.31
N ASP A 73 -0.75 7.82 8.42
CA ASP A 73 -0.92 9.29 8.45
C ASP A 73 -1.98 9.84 7.46
N GLY A 74 -3.01 9.04 7.16
CA GLY A 74 -4.05 9.40 6.19
C GLY A 74 -3.63 9.24 4.74
N ALA A 75 -2.87 8.19 4.42
CA ALA A 75 -2.37 7.91 3.08
C ALA A 75 -3.45 8.07 1.99
N ALA A 76 -3.11 8.80 0.93
CA ALA A 76 -4.00 8.97 -0.21
C ALA A 76 -3.90 7.77 -1.16
N ILE A 77 -5.04 7.30 -1.66
CA ILE A 77 -5.07 6.33 -2.76
C ILE A 77 -4.82 7.09 -4.06
N VAL A 78 -3.72 6.74 -4.71
CA VAL A 78 -3.40 7.16 -6.06
C VAL A 78 -3.84 6.01 -6.96
N GLU A 79 -4.87 6.20 -7.77
CA GLU A 79 -5.17 5.22 -8.80
C GLU A 79 -3.92 5.05 -9.67
N GLY A 80 -3.49 3.79 -9.84
CA GLY A 80 -2.43 3.41 -10.75
C GLY A 80 -2.86 3.66 -12.19
N HIS A 81 -3.08 4.92 -12.55
CA HIS A 81 -3.07 5.35 -13.93
C HIS A 81 -1.65 5.11 -14.40
N SER A 82 -1.47 3.98 -15.07
CA SER A 82 -0.53 3.79 -16.15
C SER A 82 -0.32 5.11 -16.92
N GLN A 83 0.66 5.88 -16.48
CA GLN A 83 1.26 6.99 -17.21
C GLN A 83 2.57 6.35 -17.71
N GLN A 84 2.82 6.09 -19.00
CA GLN A 84 2.37 6.78 -20.21
C GLN A 84 2.54 5.88 -21.44
N SER A 85 1.73 6.12 -22.47
CA SER A 85 2.18 6.07 -23.87
C SER A 85 1.44 7.13 -24.68
N HIS A 86 2.04 8.33 -24.68
CA HIS A 86 2.19 9.27 -25.78
C HIS A 86 1.07 9.38 -26.82
N GLY A 87 0.45 10.56 -26.85
CA GLY A 87 -0.12 11.08 -28.08
C GLY A 87 0.96 11.09 -29.17
N PHE A 88 0.71 10.34 -30.24
CA PHE A 88 1.35 10.54 -31.54
C PHE A 88 0.29 11.14 -32.45
N GLY A 89 0.55 12.37 -32.91
CA GLY A 89 -0.33 13.08 -33.82
C GLY A 89 -0.30 12.50 -35.23
N HIS A 90 -1.40 12.70 -35.95
CA HIS A 90 -1.40 12.98 -37.37
C HIS A 90 -2.69 13.71 -37.76
#